data_AF-E1WZK6-F1
#
_entry.id   AF-E1WZK6-F1
#
_cell.length_a   1.000
_cell.length_b   1.000
_cell.length_c   1.000
_cell.angle_alpha   90.00
_cell.angle_beta   90.00
_cell.angle_gamma   90.00
#
_symmetry.space_group_name_H-M   'P 1'
#
loop_
_entity.id
_entity.type
_entity.pdbx_description
1 polymer ?
#
loop_
_entity_poly.entity_id
_entity_poly.type
_entity_poly.pdbx_seq_one_letter_code
_entity_poly.pdbx_strand_id
1 'polypeptide(L)'
;MNLASITSTFFILCLFTSCLKKSPLDKYTVGQCFKEVHNNYASYAKSEERIYRIEGITESNLKISTWYDRYWIYQGEKDPTYFNNRSIFTYSKTPCPGSRANASIADKIQGIDLKNQ
;
A
#
# COMPACT_ATOMS: atom_id res chain seq x y z
N MET A 1 24.78 -53.04 8.19
CA MET A 1 24.02 -51.88 7.66
C MET A 1 24.13 -50.77 8.69
N ASN A 2 24.91 -49.73 8.38
CA ASN A 2 25.38 -48.76 9.36
C ASN A 2 24.31 -47.69 9.62
N LEU A 3 23.84 -47.61 10.87
CA LEU A 3 22.88 -46.62 11.37
C LEU A 3 23.31 -45.17 11.10
N ALA A 4 24.62 -44.93 10.95
CA ALA A 4 25.22 -43.62 10.71
C ALA A 4 24.92 -43.02 9.33
N SER A 5 24.50 -43.81 8.33
CA SER A 5 24.17 -43.27 7.01
C SER A 5 22.77 -42.66 6.91
N ILE A 6 21.85 -43.02 7.81
CA ILE A 6 20.44 -42.59 7.73
C ILE A 6 20.26 -41.19 8.34
N THR A 7 21.11 -40.80 9.30
CA THR A 7 21.03 -39.49 9.95
C THR A 7 21.61 -38.35 9.10
N SER A 8 22.52 -38.66 8.16
CA SER A 8 23.15 -37.64 7.31
C SER A 8 22.22 -37.12 6.20
N THR A 9 21.33 -37.96 5.67
CA THR A 9 20.37 -37.58 4.63
C THR A 9 19.24 -36.68 5.13
N PHE A 10 18.86 -36.78 6.41
CA PHE A 10 17.81 -35.93 6.99
C PHE A 10 18.25 -34.47 7.20
N PHE A 11 19.55 -34.22 7.41
CA PHE A 11 20.08 -32.88 7.64
C PHE A 11 20.12 -32.03 6.35
N ILE A 12 20.27 -32.68 5.19
CA ILE A 12 20.34 -32.00 3.89
C ILE A 12 18.94 -31.55 3.43
N LEU A 13 17.87 -32.25 3.84
CA LEU A 13 16.50 -31.91 3.43
C LEU A 13 15.96 -30.64 4.11
N CYS A 14 16.46 -30.29 5.30
CA CYS A 14 15.98 -29.13 6.07
C CYS A 14 16.49 -27.78 5.55
N LEU A 15 17.53 -27.74 4.72
CA LEU A 15 18.12 -26.49 4.20
C LEU A 15 17.35 -25.88 3.01
N PHE A 16 16.34 -26.57 2.48
CA PHE A 16 15.56 -26.11 1.32
C PHE A 16 14.18 -25.54 1.67
N THR A 17 13.94 -25.18 2.94
CA THR A 17 12.77 -24.37 3.29
C THR A 17 12.96 -22.96 2.72
N SER A 18 12.58 -22.83 1.46
CA SER A 18 12.64 -21.62 0.67
C SER A 18 11.78 -20.56 1.35
N CYS A 19 12.41 -19.60 2.02
CA CYS A 19 11.72 -18.46 2.58
C CYS A 19 11.24 -17.59 1.41
N LEU A 20 10.00 -17.80 0.96
CA LEU A 20 9.33 -16.94 -0.01
C LEU A 20 9.27 -15.54 0.59
N LYS A 21 10.18 -14.65 0.17
CA LYS A 21 10.15 -13.25 0.57
C LYS A 21 8.84 -12.65 0.07
N LYS A 22 7.97 -12.25 1.01
CA LYS A 22 6.75 -11.50 0.68
C LYS A 22 7.13 -10.24 -0.09
N SER A 23 6.42 -9.95 -1.17
CA SER A 23 6.66 -8.74 -1.94
C SER A 23 6.30 -7.54 -1.06
N PRO A 24 7.08 -6.45 -1.06
CA PRO A 24 6.74 -5.23 -0.35
C PRO A 24 5.40 -4.63 -0.82
N LEU A 25 4.89 -5.04 -1.98
CA LEU A 25 3.61 -4.62 -2.54
C LEU A 25 2.42 -5.36 -1.92
N ASP A 26 2.60 -6.56 -1.37
CA ASP A 26 1.51 -7.44 -0.88
C ASP A 26 0.71 -6.84 0.30
N LYS A 27 1.27 -5.83 0.96
CA LYS A 27 0.63 -5.14 2.10
C LYS A 27 -0.32 -4.00 1.70
N TYR A 28 -0.42 -3.71 0.40
CA TYR A 28 -1.24 -2.63 -0.12
C TYR A 28 -2.47 -3.16 -0.86
N THR A 29 -3.52 -2.35 -0.91
CA THR A 29 -4.74 -2.65 -1.65
C THR A 29 -5.18 -1.41 -2.42
N VAL A 30 -5.67 -1.59 -3.64
CA VAL A 30 -6.24 -0.49 -4.45
C VAL A 30 -7.43 0.12 -3.70
N GLY A 31 -7.49 1.45 -3.68
CA GLY A 31 -8.49 2.21 -2.92
C GLY A 31 -8.13 2.43 -1.45
N GLN A 32 -6.98 1.95 -0.98
CA GLN A 32 -6.49 2.24 0.37
C GLN A 32 -5.90 3.65 0.45
N CYS A 33 -6.10 4.33 1.59
CA CYS A 33 -5.53 5.66 1.85
C CYS A 33 -4.56 5.70 3.03
N PHE A 34 -3.60 6.62 2.91
CA PHE A 34 -2.55 6.88 3.89
C PHE A 34 -2.44 8.37 4.16
N LYS A 35 -2.38 8.73 5.44
CA LYS A 35 -2.16 10.08 5.92
C LYS A 35 -0.70 10.27 6.28
N GLU A 36 -0.07 11.30 5.74
CA GLU A 36 1.28 11.72 6.09
C GLU A 36 1.25 12.57 7.36
N VAL A 37 2.12 12.21 8.30
CA VAL A 37 2.31 12.88 9.58
C VAL A 37 3.78 13.22 9.71
N HIS A 38 4.10 14.46 10.08
CA HIS A 38 5.47 14.87 10.30
C HIS A 38 5.88 14.56 11.74
N ASN A 39 6.98 13.84 11.94
CA ASN A 39 7.40 13.42 13.27
C ASN A 39 8.17 14.50 14.04
N ASN A 40 8.78 15.46 13.33
CA ASN A 40 9.77 16.38 13.89
C ASN A 40 9.23 17.78 14.20
N TYR A 41 7.96 18.06 13.90
CA TYR A 41 7.35 19.35 14.21
C TYR A 41 6.61 19.26 15.54
N ALA A 42 6.90 20.19 16.44
CA ALA A 42 6.14 20.34 17.66
C ALA A 42 4.68 20.69 17.32
N SER A 43 3.75 20.18 18.13
CA SER A 43 2.30 20.15 17.87
C SER A 43 1.63 21.49 17.50
N TYR A 44 2.32 22.62 17.73
CA TYR A 44 1.87 23.98 17.38
C TYR A 44 2.11 24.36 15.91
N ALA A 45 2.99 23.66 15.19
CA ALA A 45 3.22 23.85 13.75
C ALA A 45 2.60 22.67 12.98
N LYS A 46 1.26 22.62 12.92
CA LYS A 46 0.54 21.64 12.10
C LYS A 46 0.81 21.94 10.62
N SER A 47 1.84 21.29 10.07
CA SER A 47 1.99 21.18 8.62
C SER A 47 0.74 20.54 8.04
N GLU A 48 0.26 21.03 6.89
CA GLU A 48 -0.88 20.47 6.18
C GLU A 48 -0.68 18.96 5.96
N GLU A 49 -1.58 18.16 6.54
CA GLU A 49 -1.51 16.71 6.52
C GLU A 49 -1.99 16.21 5.14
N ARG A 50 -1.08 15.67 4.34
CA ARG A 50 -1.42 15.15 3.00
C ARG A 50 -2.00 13.75 3.11
N ILE A 51 -3.06 13.49 2.36
CA ILE A 51 -3.65 12.15 2.21
C ILE A 51 -3.32 11.63 0.82
N TYR A 52 -2.89 10.38 0.75
CA TYR A 52 -2.58 9.67 -0.47
C TYR A 52 -3.53 8.48 -0.64
N ARG A 53 -3.89 8.17 -1.89
CA ARG A 53 -4.70 7.00 -2.26
C ARG A 53 -3.92 6.12 -3.24
N ILE A 54 -4.02 4.81 -3.06
CA ILE A 54 -3.49 3.82 -3.99
C ILE A 54 -4.49 3.64 -5.13
N GLU A 55 -4.14 4.09 -6.33
CA GLU A 55 -4.94 3.94 -7.55
C GLU A 55 -4.69 2.61 -8.24
N GLY A 56 -3.50 2.04 -8.08
CA GLY A 56 -3.11 0.82 -8.74
C GLY A 56 -1.82 0.24 -8.18
N ILE A 57 -1.66 -1.07 -8.39
CA ILE A 57 -0.46 -1.82 -8.02
C ILE A 57 0.02 -2.49 -9.30
N THR A 58 1.24 -2.22 -9.69
CA THR A 58 1.93 -2.89 -10.82
C THR A 58 2.92 -3.91 -10.27
N GLU A 59 3.66 -4.63 -11.11
CA GLU A 59 4.64 -5.63 -10.66
C GLU A 59 5.75 -5.02 -9.77
N SER A 60 6.10 -3.76 -10.01
CA SER A 60 7.22 -3.09 -9.33
C SER A 60 6.84 -1.80 -8.61
N ASN A 61 5.69 -1.18 -8.92
CA ASN A 61 5.38 0.17 -8.46
C ASN A 61 3.93 0.33 -7.95
N LEU A 62 3.75 1.36 -7.10
CA LEU A 62 2.45 1.86 -6.65
C LEU A 62 2.05 3.08 -7.49
N LYS A 63 0.84 3.07 -8.04
CA LYS A 63 0.22 4.26 -8.65
C LYS A 63 -0.54 4.99 -7.57
N ILE A 64 -0.23 6.27 -7.34
CA ILE A 64 -0.84 7.01 -6.24
C ILE A 64 -1.42 8.36 -6.68
N SER A 65 -2.44 8.80 -5.95
CA SER A 65 -2.96 10.18 -6.01
C SER A 65 -2.89 10.83 -4.64
N THR A 66 -2.90 12.15 -4.60
CA THR A 66 -3.02 12.93 -3.36
C THR A 66 -4.34 13.68 -3.32
N TRP A 67 -4.91 13.82 -2.12
CA TRP A 67 -6.11 14.61 -1.90
C TRP A 67 -5.76 16.07 -1.72
N TYR A 68 -6.32 16.92 -2.57
CA TYR A 68 -6.14 18.36 -2.52
C TYR A 68 -7.43 19.04 -2.94
N ASP A 69 -7.87 20.05 -2.17
CA ASP A 69 -9.07 20.86 -2.42
C ASP A 69 -10.29 20.09 -2.97
N ARG A 70 -10.65 18.98 -2.33
CA ARG A 70 -11.80 18.11 -2.66
C ARG A 70 -11.66 17.25 -3.93
N TYR A 71 -10.47 17.14 -4.50
CA TYR A 71 -10.20 16.25 -5.63
C TYR A 71 -8.94 15.41 -5.42
N TRP A 72 -8.87 14.31 -6.17
CA TRP A 72 -7.70 13.44 -6.23
C TRP A 72 -6.80 13.86 -7.40
N ILE A 73 -5.56 14.24 -7.09
CA ILE A 73 -4.53 14.58 -8.08
C ILE A 73 -3.59 13.41 -8.23
N TYR A 74 -3.48 12.85 -9.44
CA TYR A 74 -2.51 11.79 -9.71
C TYR A 74 -1.07 12.28 -9.52
N GLN A 75 -0.25 11.50 -8.81
CA GLN A 75 1.13 11.84 -8.44
C GLN A 75 2.17 10.93 -9.12
N GLY A 76 1.74 10.04 -10.01
CA GLY A 76 2.62 9.11 -10.71
C GLY A 76 2.83 7.78 -9.98
N GLU A 77 3.84 7.06 -10.49
CA GLU A 77 4.32 5.81 -9.91
C GLU A 77 5.34 6.07 -8.81
N LYS A 78 5.28 5.27 -7.74
CA LYS A 78 6.18 5.32 -6.59
C LYS A 78 6.68 3.94 -6.25
N ASP A 79 7.84 3.91 -5.60
CA ASP A 79 8.44 2.68 -5.12
C ASP A 79 7.52 1.90 -4.17
N PRO A 80 7.64 0.56 -4.09
CA PRO A 80 6.89 -0.27 -3.14
C PRO A 80 7.05 0.14 -1.68
N THR A 81 8.15 0.81 -1.36
CA THR A 81 8.51 1.26 -0.01
C THR A 81 8.11 2.70 0.26
N TYR A 82 7.36 3.36 -0.63
CA TYR A 82 7.01 4.77 -0.52
C TYR A 82 6.39 5.12 0.84
N PHE A 83 5.41 4.33 1.29
CA PHE A 83 4.72 4.50 2.57
C PHE A 83 5.42 3.82 3.76
N ASN A 84 6.68 3.38 3.61
CA ASN A 84 7.46 2.95 4.76
C ASN A 84 7.85 4.18 5.58
N ASN A 85 7.63 4.13 6.89
CA ASN A 85 7.98 5.21 7.80
C ASN A 85 9.44 5.65 7.61
N ARG A 86 9.65 6.97 7.51
CA ARG A 86 10.97 7.60 7.35
C ARG A 86 11.26 8.47 8.58
N SER A 87 12.49 8.94 8.70
CA SER A 87 12.93 9.79 9.82
C SER A 87 12.11 11.08 9.97
N ILE A 88 11.61 11.63 8.85
CA ILE A 88 10.89 12.92 8.83
C ILE A 88 9.37 12.73 8.76
N PHE A 89 8.92 11.67 8.06
CA PHE A 89 7.50 11.44 7.75
C PHE A 89 7.08 10.03 8.19
N THR A 90 5.94 9.94 8.86
CA THR A 90 5.22 8.69 9.07
C THR A 90 3.95 8.65 8.24
N TYR A 91 3.55 7.45 7.86
CA TYR A 91 2.33 7.22 7.11
C TYR A 91 1.41 6.28 7.89
N SER A 92 0.18 6.71 8.12
CA SER A 92 -0.83 5.92 8.83
C SER A 92 -2.03 5.63 7.94
N LYS A 93 -2.61 4.44 8.04
CA LYS A 93 -3.84 4.12 7.30
C LYS A 93 -4.95 5.06 7.75
N THR A 94 -5.70 5.61 6.80
CA THR A 94 -6.79 6.56 7.07
C THR A 94 -7.96 6.31 6.11
N PRO A 95 -9.20 6.68 6.48
CA PRO A 95 -10.31 6.69 5.53
C PRO A 95 -10.03 7.62 4.33
N CYS A 96 -10.38 7.18 3.12
CA CYS A 96 -10.23 8.01 1.93
C CYS A 96 -11.26 9.15 1.90
N PRO A 97 -10.85 10.42 1.88
CA PRO A 97 -11.78 11.53 1.71
C PRO A 97 -12.42 11.51 0.32
N GLY A 98 -13.64 12.04 0.22
CA GLY A 98 -14.41 12.04 -1.03
C GLY A 98 -14.82 10.65 -1.54
N SER A 99 -14.46 9.58 -0.83
CA SER A 99 -14.95 8.23 -1.15
C SER A 99 -16.43 8.17 -0.80
N ARG A 100 -17.25 7.88 -1.81
CA ARG A 100 -18.69 7.56 -1.66
C ARG A 100 -18.87 6.19 -0.99
N ALA A 101 -18.23 5.95 0.16
CA ALA A 101 -18.33 4.69 0.87
C ALA A 101 -19.79 4.33 1.21
N ASN A 102 -20.64 5.35 1.44
CA ASN A 102 -22.07 5.23 1.73
C ASN A 102 -23.03 5.55 0.58
N ALA A 103 -22.53 5.77 -0.66
CA ALA A 103 -23.47 5.93 -1.78
C ALA A 103 -24.02 4.57 -2.20
N SER A 104 -25.30 4.56 -2.56
CA SER A 104 -26.01 3.35 -2.99
C SER A 104 -25.26 2.69 -4.17
N ILE A 105 -25.39 1.38 -4.31
CA ILE A 105 -24.78 0.64 -5.43
C ILE A 105 -25.22 1.24 -6.79
N ALA A 106 -26.42 1.83 -6.87
CA ALA A 106 -26.91 2.52 -8.05
C ALA A 106 -26.06 3.76 -8.43
N ASP A 107 -25.60 4.53 -7.46
CA ASP A 107 -24.78 5.74 -7.69
C ASP A 107 -23.33 5.41 -8.09
N LYS A 108 -22.86 4.18 -7.79
CA LYS A 108 -21.55 3.68 -8.23
C LYS A 108 -21.58 3.18 -9.67
N ILE A 109 -22.73 2.71 -10.15
CA ILE A 109 -22.91 2.18 -11.51
C ILE A 109 -23.09 3.31 -12.53
N GLN A 110 -23.81 4.39 -12.20
CA GLN A 110 -23.98 5.54 -13.11
C GLN A 110 -22.66 6.22 -13.54
N GLY A 111 -21.58 6.08 -12.76
CA GLY A 111 -20.27 6.62 -13.13
C GLY A 111 -19.51 5.79 -14.18
N ILE A 112 -19.94 4.55 -14.45
CA ILE A 112 -19.31 3.65 -15.43
C ILE A 112 -19.93 3.81 -16.82
N ASP A 113 -21.15 4.36 -16.92
CA ASP A 113 -21.92 4.41 -18.17
C ASP A 113 -21.97 5.81 -18.80
N LEU A 114 -20.80 6.42 -19.03
CA LEU A 114 -20.67 7.64 -19.83
C LEU A 114 -19.45 7.59 -20.77
N LYS A 115 -19.26 6.47 -21.48
CA LYS A 115 -18.50 6.41 -22.74
C LYS A 115 -19.01 5.24 -23.57
N ASN A 116 -20.24 5.35 -24.08
CA ASN A 116 -20.72 4.68 -25.29
C ASN A 116 -22.11 5.22 -25.65
N GLN A 117 -22.18 6.49 -26.02
CA GLN A 117 -23.14 7.03 -26.99
C GLN A 117 -22.42 8.06 -27.84
#